data_AF-A0AAN9LG13-F1
#
_entry.id   AF-A0AAN9LG13-F1
#
_cell.length_a   1.000
_cell.length_b   1.000
_cell.length_c   1.000
_cell.angle_alpha   90.00
_cell.angle_beta   90.00
_cell.angle_gamma   90.00
#
_symmetry.space_group_name_H-M   'P 1'
#
loop_
_entity.id
_entity.type
_entity.pdbx_description
1 polymer ?
#
loop_
_entity_poly.entity_id
_entity_poly.type
_entity_poly.pdbx_seq_one_letter_code
_entity_poly.pdbx_strand_id
1 'polypeptide(L)'
;MSDFRVEDNGTVFDATQVLMDMMETMRKQNEEQAEEFKRVQEEMRRESIQAREMLEESLRVQDHLQRRNEELEHRLYQQLIVQWEEGDDALINFSANKAKPLEVADLFEVKQAKKESIKQFLCRFSEVMVQISHPNERLFVEAFIRGLQSGLFGESLIERRPDCMAAVKIRAMSHIKAEEFTIKKREDEKRDEGVVNDGKNGVDARDL
;
A
#
# COMPACT_ATOMS: atom_id res chain seq x y z
N MET A 1 -0.08 2.53 -109.40
CA MET A 1 0.48 1.31 -108.80
C MET A 1 1.83 1.69 -108.22
N SER A 2 2.09 1.75 -106.93
CA SER A 2 1.27 1.45 -105.75
C SER A 2 1.92 2.20 -104.60
N ASP A 3 1.06 2.81 -103.80
CA ASP A 3 1.31 3.29 -102.44
C ASP A 3 2.07 2.27 -101.60
N PHE A 4 3.08 2.72 -100.84
CA PHE A 4 3.31 2.18 -99.49
C PHE A 4 3.99 3.23 -98.61
N ARG A 5 3.15 4.00 -97.92
CA ARG A 5 3.48 4.77 -96.73
C ARG A 5 2.98 3.98 -95.52
N VAL A 6 3.87 3.54 -94.63
CA VAL A 6 3.65 3.34 -93.18
C VAL A 6 5.06 3.40 -92.54
N GLU A 7 5.49 4.56 -92.03
CA GLU A 7 5.55 4.87 -90.58
C GLU A 7 6.37 3.86 -89.76
N ASP A 8 7.57 4.28 -89.34
CA ASP A 8 8.11 3.82 -88.06
C ASP A 8 8.39 5.06 -87.21
N ASN A 9 7.38 5.40 -86.43
CA ASN A 9 7.42 6.40 -85.37
C ASN A 9 8.15 5.79 -84.18
N GLY A 10 9.07 6.55 -83.57
CA GLY A 10 9.26 6.45 -82.12
C GLY A 10 10.69 6.31 -81.65
N THR A 11 11.18 7.42 -81.07
CA THR A 11 12.08 7.41 -79.90
C THR A 11 13.40 6.66 -80.05
N VAL A 12 14.38 7.31 -80.68
CA VAL A 12 15.76 7.12 -80.24
C VAL A 12 15.82 7.70 -78.82
N PHE A 13 15.68 6.84 -77.82
CA PHE A 13 15.86 7.23 -76.43
C PHE A 13 17.29 7.74 -76.27
N ASP A 14 17.43 9.04 -76.00
CA ASP A 14 18.73 9.61 -75.67
C ASP A 14 19.19 9.00 -74.35
N ALA A 15 20.22 8.15 -74.41
CA ALA A 15 20.71 7.39 -73.26
C ALA A 15 21.12 8.30 -72.10
N THR A 16 21.55 9.53 -72.38
CA THR A 16 21.83 10.56 -71.38
C THR A 16 20.57 11.05 -70.66
N GLN A 17 19.44 11.19 -71.36
CA GLN A 17 18.18 11.59 -70.75
C GLN A 17 17.62 10.48 -69.85
N VAL A 18 17.69 9.22 -70.26
CA VAL A 18 17.26 8.06 -69.43
C VAL A 18 18.04 8.00 -68.13
N LEU A 19 19.37 8.16 -68.20
CA LEU A 19 20.23 8.14 -67.02
C LEU A 19 19.96 9.32 -66.10
N MET A 20 19.72 10.53 -66.63
CA MET A 20 19.34 11.68 -65.81
C MET A 20 17.99 11.48 -65.13
N ASP A 21 16.97 11.02 -65.85
CA ASP A 21 15.65 10.74 -65.28
C ASP A 21 15.73 9.66 -64.20
N MET A 22 16.55 8.63 -64.40
CA MET A 22 16.78 7.58 -63.41
C MET A 22 17.53 8.11 -62.18
N MET A 23 18.57 8.93 -62.36
CA MET A 23 19.28 9.57 -61.24
C MET A 23 18.38 10.52 -60.46
N GLU A 24 17.53 11.28 -61.14
CA GLU A 24 16.57 12.18 -60.50
C GLU A 24 15.49 11.40 -59.75
N THR A 25 15.03 10.27 -60.30
CA THR A 25 14.09 9.36 -59.62
C THR A 25 14.74 8.74 -58.38
N MET A 26 15.97 8.24 -58.48
CA MET A 26 16.71 7.70 -57.34
C MET A 26 16.97 8.77 -56.28
N ARG A 27 17.28 10.00 -56.68
CA ARG A 27 17.45 11.12 -55.77
C ARG A 27 16.15 11.41 -55.02
N LYS A 28 15.01 11.49 -55.73
CA LYS A 28 13.69 11.70 -55.12
C LYS A 28 13.32 10.57 -54.17
N GLN A 29 13.57 9.31 -54.54
CA GLN A 29 13.35 8.17 -53.65
C GLN A 29 14.23 8.22 -52.39
N ASN A 30 15.51 8.60 -52.52
CA ASN A 30 16.38 8.75 -51.37
C ASN A 30 15.95 9.92 -50.46
N GLU A 31 15.50 11.03 -51.05
CA GLU A 31 14.95 12.18 -50.30
C GLU A 31 13.65 11.79 -49.57
N GLU A 32 12.76 11.05 -50.22
CA GLU A 32 11.51 10.55 -49.65
C GLU A 32 11.77 9.54 -48.51
N GLN A 33 12.69 8.60 -48.70
CA GLN A 33 13.12 7.68 -47.64
C GLN A 33 13.73 8.43 -46.44
N ALA A 34 14.51 9.49 -46.69
CA ALA A 34 15.07 10.31 -45.63
C ALA A 34 14.00 11.10 -44.87
N GLU A 35 12.94 11.56 -45.55
CA GLU A 35 11.79 12.19 -44.90
C GLU A 35 10.96 11.20 -44.10
N GLU A 36 10.68 10.01 -44.64
CA GLU A 36 9.96 8.96 -43.91
C GLU A 36 10.71 8.55 -42.63
N PHE A 37 12.03 8.37 -42.72
CA PHE A 37 12.85 8.07 -41.54
C PHE A 37 12.73 9.17 -40.48
N LYS A 38 12.79 10.45 -40.87
CA LYS A 38 12.60 11.57 -39.94
C LYS A 38 11.20 11.59 -39.34
N ARG A 39 10.16 11.28 -40.12
CA ARG A 39 8.77 11.22 -39.64
C ARG A 39 8.59 10.13 -38.60
N VAL A 40 9.06 8.92 -38.90
CA VAL A 40 9.02 7.78 -37.96
C VAL A 40 9.83 8.09 -36.69
N GLN A 41 10.99 8.72 -36.83
CA GLN A 41 11.80 9.11 -35.68
C GLN A 41 11.09 10.15 -34.80
N GLU A 42 10.45 11.16 -35.39
CA GLU A 42 9.73 12.18 -34.63
C GLU A 42 8.45 11.61 -34.00
N GLU A 43 7.77 10.68 -34.67
CA GLU A 43 6.63 9.94 -34.12
C GLU A 43 7.04 9.11 -32.90
N MET A 44 8.10 8.31 -33.02
CA MET A 44 8.68 7.57 -31.90
C MET A 44 9.07 8.50 -30.74
N ARG A 45 9.62 9.68 -31.04
CA ARG A 45 9.98 10.67 -30.01
C ARG A 45 8.74 11.22 -29.31
N ARG A 46 7.65 11.47 -30.03
CA ARG A 46 6.37 11.92 -29.47
C ARG A 46 5.74 10.86 -28.59
N GLU A 47 5.68 9.62 -29.08
CA GLU A 47 5.14 8.49 -28.31
C GLU A 47 5.97 8.24 -27.04
N SER A 48 7.29 8.34 -27.12
CA SER A 48 8.17 8.21 -25.95
C SER A 48 7.91 9.29 -24.90
N ILE A 49 7.69 10.54 -25.33
CA ILE A 49 7.33 11.63 -24.42
C ILE A 49 5.96 11.37 -23.79
N GLN A 50 4.96 11.00 -24.59
CA GLN A 50 3.63 10.71 -24.10
C GLN A 50 3.62 9.53 -23.11
N ALA A 51 4.37 8.47 -23.40
CA ALA A 51 4.52 7.32 -22.50
C ALA A 51 5.14 7.73 -21.16
N ARG A 52 6.14 8.61 -21.19
CA ARG A 52 6.76 9.15 -19.98
C ARG A 52 5.80 10.03 -19.18
N GLU A 53 5.05 10.89 -19.84
CA GLU A 53 4.04 11.75 -19.18
C GLU A 53 2.95 10.90 -18.50
N MET A 54 2.46 9.86 -19.18
CA MET A 54 1.49 8.93 -18.59
C MET A 54 2.07 8.20 -17.37
N LEU A 55 3.34 7.81 -17.40
CA LEU A 55 4.01 7.18 -16.26
C LEU A 55 4.15 8.16 -15.08
N GLU A 56 4.57 9.40 -15.35
CA GLU A 56 4.69 10.44 -14.32
C GLU A 56 3.33 10.77 -13.70
N GLU A 57 2.26 10.80 -14.50
CA GLU A 57 0.89 10.97 -14.01
C GLU A 57 0.42 9.78 -13.17
N SER A 58 0.71 8.55 -13.59
CA SER A 58 0.45 7.35 -12.80
C SER A 58 1.15 7.39 -11.43
N LEU A 59 2.42 7.82 -11.40
CA LEU A 59 3.17 7.99 -10.15
C LEU A 59 2.57 9.09 -9.26
N ARG A 60 2.13 10.21 -9.84
CA ARG A 60 1.44 11.28 -9.08
C ARG A 60 0.13 10.78 -8.47
N VAL A 61 -0.65 10.01 -9.24
CA VAL A 61 -1.88 9.39 -8.74
C VAL A 61 -1.57 8.42 -7.62
N GLN A 62 -0.54 7.58 -7.78
CA GLN A 62 -0.11 6.64 -6.73
C GLN A 62 0.31 7.37 -5.44
N ASP A 63 1.10 8.43 -5.55
CA ASP A 63 1.52 9.23 -4.38
C ASP A 63 0.34 9.94 -3.71
N HIS A 64 -0.61 10.46 -4.50
CA HIS A 64 -1.85 11.01 -3.96
C HIS A 64 -2.67 9.95 -3.22
N LEU A 65 -2.82 8.76 -3.79
CA LEU A 65 -3.51 7.65 -3.14
C LEU A 65 -2.80 7.22 -1.85
N GLN A 66 -1.47 7.19 -1.84
CA GLN A 66 -0.66 6.91 -0.65
C GLN A 66 -0.96 7.93 0.45
N ARG A 67 -0.88 9.23 0.14
CA ARG A 67 -1.19 10.32 1.08
C ARG A 67 -2.62 10.26 1.59
N ARG A 68 -3.59 10.01 0.71
CA ARG A 68 -4.99 9.80 1.09
C ARG A 68 -5.18 8.60 2.00
N ASN A 69 -4.45 7.52 1.78
CA ASN A 69 -4.51 6.33 2.62
C ASN A 69 -3.93 6.62 4.02
N GLU A 70 -2.78 7.30 4.10
CA GLU A 70 -2.20 7.76 5.36
C GLU A 70 -3.10 8.74 6.11
N GLU A 71 -3.74 9.67 5.41
CA GLU A 71 -4.75 10.58 5.97
C GLU A 71 -5.98 9.84 6.49
N LEU A 72 -6.45 8.83 5.75
CA LEU A 72 -7.58 8.00 6.18
C LEU A 72 -7.20 7.17 7.39
N GLU A 73 -6.01 6.57 7.43
CA GLU A 73 -5.50 5.90 8.61
C GLU A 73 -5.46 6.87 9.79
N HIS A 74 -4.86 8.05 9.64
CA HIS A 74 -4.82 9.06 10.68
C HIS A 74 -6.23 9.46 11.14
N ARG A 75 -7.17 9.71 10.21
CA ARG A 75 -8.57 10.04 10.54
C ARG A 75 -9.27 8.89 11.26
N LEU A 76 -9.06 7.65 10.85
CA LEU A 76 -9.61 6.48 11.53
C LEU A 76 -9.01 6.35 12.92
N TYR A 77 -7.71 6.60 13.11
CA TYR A 77 -7.09 6.63 14.43
C TYR A 77 -7.67 7.75 15.32
N GLN A 78 -7.85 8.95 14.78
CA GLN A 78 -8.45 10.07 15.52
C GLN A 78 -9.92 9.78 15.85
N GLN A 79 -10.70 9.27 14.90
CA GLN A 79 -12.10 8.91 15.12
C GLN A 79 -12.24 7.77 16.12
N LEU A 80 -11.33 6.79 16.07
CA LEU A 80 -11.27 5.71 17.03
C LEU A 80 -10.99 6.28 18.42
N ILE A 81 -10.00 7.16 18.58
CA ILE A 81 -9.71 7.84 19.86
C ILE A 81 -10.95 8.59 20.37
N VAL A 82 -11.62 9.37 19.53
CA VAL A 82 -12.85 10.09 19.91
C VAL A 82 -13.98 9.12 20.27
N GLN A 83 -14.16 8.02 19.53
CA GLN A 83 -15.12 6.97 19.90
C GLN A 83 -14.79 6.30 21.24
N TRP A 84 -13.50 6.16 21.58
CA TRP A 84 -13.08 5.63 22.87
C TRP A 84 -13.27 6.67 23.99
N GLU A 85 -13.14 7.97 23.72
CA GLU A 85 -13.44 9.05 24.68
C GLU A 85 -14.96 9.24 24.89
N GLU A 86 -15.78 9.13 23.85
CA GLU A 86 -17.25 9.11 23.95
C GLU A 86 -17.74 7.83 24.66
N GLY A 87 -17.04 6.71 24.45
CA GLY A 87 -17.23 5.48 25.21
C GLY A 87 -16.91 5.66 26.69
N ASP A 88 -15.88 6.44 27.03
CA ASP A 88 -15.56 6.81 28.41
C ASP A 88 -16.70 7.65 29.02
N ASP A 89 -17.31 8.61 28.30
CA ASP A 89 -18.49 9.36 28.78
C ASP A 89 -19.75 8.48 28.94
N ALA A 90 -19.97 7.52 28.04
CA ALA A 90 -21.06 6.55 28.15
C ALA A 90 -20.84 5.57 29.31
N LEU A 91 -19.60 5.14 29.55
CA LEU A 91 -19.21 4.32 30.69
C LEU A 91 -19.28 5.10 32.02
N ILE A 92 -18.89 6.38 32.04
CA ILE A 92 -19.07 7.31 33.17
C ILE A 92 -20.56 7.41 33.53
N ASN A 93 -21.42 7.65 32.54
CA ASN A 93 -22.86 7.78 32.74
C ASN A 93 -23.54 6.45 33.11
N PHE A 94 -23.01 5.31 32.66
CA PHE A 94 -23.53 3.99 33.01
C PHE A 94 -23.08 3.53 34.41
N SER A 95 -21.86 3.89 34.83
CA SER A 95 -21.31 3.60 36.17
C SER A 95 -21.72 4.59 37.26
N ALA A 96 -22.27 5.77 36.91
CA ALA A 96 -22.88 6.69 37.87
C ALA A 96 -24.03 6.05 38.69
N ASN A 97 -24.52 4.87 38.26
CA ASN A 97 -25.45 4.03 38.99
C ASN A 97 -24.80 2.68 39.37
N LYS A 98 -23.87 2.67 40.35
CA LYS A 98 -23.73 1.60 41.37
C LYS A 98 -22.58 1.86 42.36
N ALA A 99 -22.94 1.79 43.65
CA ALA A 99 -22.17 1.44 44.85
C ALA A 99 -20.68 1.82 44.99
N LYS A 100 -20.39 2.54 46.10
CA LYS A 100 -19.08 2.86 46.73
C LYS A 100 -17.95 3.38 45.81
N PRO A 101 -17.34 4.54 46.12
CA PRO A 101 -16.18 5.03 45.37
C PRO A 101 -15.02 4.04 45.47
N LEU A 102 -14.47 3.62 44.32
CA LEU A 102 -13.26 2.81 44.25
C LEU A 102 -12.04 3.65 44.60
N GLU A 103 -11.10 3.06 45.30
CA GLU A 103 -9.81 3.67 45.60
C GLU A 103 -8.74 3.24 44.60
N VAL A 104 -7.65 4.00 44.53
CA VAL A 104 -6.52 3.67 43.66
C VAL A 104 -5.93 2.29 44.01
N ALA A 105 -6.09 1.82 45.24
CA ALA A 105 -5.69 0.48 45.67
C ALA A 105 -6.41 -0.64 44.89
N ASP A 106 -7.69 -0.45 44.57
CA ASP A 106 -8.49 -1.44 43.83
C ASP A 106 -7.98 -1.62 42.39
N LEU A 107 -7.34 -0.60 41.82
CA LEU A 107 -6.76 -0.64 40.48
C LEU A 107 -5.53 -1.58 40.42
N PHE A 108 -4.81 -1.76 41.53
CA PHE A 108 -3.65 -2.66 41.58
C PHE A 108 -4.03 -4.15 41.53
N GLU A 109 -5.27 -4.47 41.90
CA GLU A 109 -5.83 -5.82 41.82
C GLU A 109 -6.25 -6.20 40.40
N VAL A 110 -6.35 -5.24 39.48
CA VAL A 110 -6.68 -5.49 38.08
C VAL A 110 -5.45 -6.07 37.37
N LYS A 111 -5.44 -7.39 37.18
CA LYS A 111 -4.40 -8.13 36.46
C LYS A 111 -4.88 -8.59 35.08
N GLN A 112 -3.96 -8.61 34.12
CA GLN A 112 -4.13 -9.21 32.80
C GLN A 112 -4.16 -10.73 32.95
N ALA A 113 -5.21 -11.37 32.44
CA ALA A 113 -5.29 -12.83 32.43
C ALA A 113 -4.36 -13.45 31.36
N LYS A 114 -3.92 -14.70 31.57
CA LYS A 114 -2.95 -15.39 30.70
C LYS A 114 -3.31 -15.49 29.20
N LYS A 115 -4.59 -15.34 28.85
CA LYS A 115 -5.12 -15.42 27.47
C LYS A 115 -5.81 -14.12 27.04
N GLU A 116 -5.74 -13.09 27.87
CA GLU A 116 -6.36 -11.80 27.61
C GLU A 116 -5.41 -10.95 26.76
N SER A 117 -5.90 -10.46 25.62
CA SER A 117 -5.12 -9.55 24.78
C SER A 117 -4.90 -8.21 25.50
N ILE A 118 -3.83 -7.49 25.13
CA ILE A 118 -3.55 -6.15 25.68
C ILE A 118 -4.74 -5.20 25.45
N LYS A 119 -5.43 -5.33 24.31
CA LYS A 119 -6.65 -4.57 24.01
C LYS A 119 -7.76 -4.81 25.04
N GLN A 120 -8.07 -6.08 25.32
CA GLN A 120 -9.11 -6.46 26.28
C GLN A 120 -8.77 -6.02 27.69
N PHE A 121 -7.51 -6.20 28.09
CA PHE A 121 -7.02 -5.75 29.39
C PHE A 121 -7.13 -4.23 29.54
N LEU A 122 -6.71 -3.48 28.53
CA LEU A 122 -6.76 -2.01 28.52
C LEU A 122 -8.21 -1.50 28.65
N CYS A 123 -9.18 -2.14 28.00
CA CYS A 123 -10.59 -1.79 28.16
C CYS A 123 -11.06 -1.98 29.60
N ARG A 124 -10.86 -3.16 30.20
CA ARG A 124 -11.26 -3.42 31.60
C ARG A 124 -10.56 -2.52 32.59
N PHE A 125 -9.27 -2.26 32.37
CA PHE A 125 -8.49 -1.36 33.22
C PHE A 125 -9.05 0.07 33.17
N SER A 126 -9.48 0.53 31.99
CA SER A 126 -10.08 1.86 31.81
C SER A 126 -11.46 1.95 32.48
N GLU A 127 -12.28 0.90 32.40
CA GLU A 127 -13.58 0.84 33.10
C GLU A 127 -13.46 1.01 34.62
N VAL A 128 -12.43 0.40 35.22
CA VAL A 128 -12.14 0.53 36.66
C VAL A 128 -11.54 1.91 36.97
N MET A 129 -10.63 2.39 36.12
CA MET A 129 -9.98 3.70 36.29
C MET A 129 -10.99 4.85 36.37
N VAL A 130 -11.98 4.84 35.49
CA VAL A 130 -13.04 5.87 35.39
C VAL A 130 -13.89 5.96 36.67
N GLN A 131 -13.97 4.89 37.46
CA GLN A 131 -14.75 4.85 38.70
C GLN A 131 -14.00 5.40 39.93
N ILE A 132 -12.70 5.72 39.79
CA ILE A 132 -11.86 6.19 40.89
C ILE A 132 -12.09 7.68 41.11
N SER A 133 -12.52 8.04 42.33
CA SER A 133 -12.89 9.44 42.64
C SER A 133 -11.72 10.42 42.72
N HIS A 134 -10.51 9.94 42.98
CA HIS A 134 -9.29 10.76 43.08
C HIS A 134 -8.23 10.27 42.10
N PRO A 135 -8.25 10.75 40.84
CA PRO A 135 -7.36 10.26 39.80
C PRO A 135 -5.90 10.65 40.09
N ASN A 136 -5.02 9.67 39.94
CA ASN A 136 -3.57 9.87 40.02
C ASN A 136 -2.91 9.13 38.87
N GLU A 137 -2.65 9.86 37.78
CA GLU A 137 -2.05 9.35 36.54
C GLU A 137 -0.79 8.51 36.77
N ARG A 138 0.08 8.92 37.70
CA ARG A 138 1.31 8.18 38.00
C ARG A 138 1.03 6.80 38.60
N LEU A 139 0.03 6.73 39.48
CA LEU A 139 -0.41 5.47 40.08
C LEU A 139 -1.19 4.61 39.09
N PHE A 140 -1.93 5.22 38.15
CA PHE A 140 -2.59 4.50 37.07
C PHE A 140 -1.59 3.81 36.15
N VAL A 141 -0.54 4.52 35.74
CA VAL A 141 0.55 3.94 34.95
C VAL A 141 1.26 2.82 35.72
N GLU A 142 1.55 3.02 37.02
CA GLU A 142 2.18 2.00 37.85
C GLU A 142 1.29 0.76 37.99
N ALA A 143 0.00 0.94 38.28
CA ALA A 143 -0.96 -0.14 38.41
C ALA A 143 -1.14 -0.90 37.08
N PHE A 144 -1.15 -0.20 35.95
CA PHE A 144 -1.23 -0.80 34.63
C PHE A 144 -0.02 -1.68 34.35
N ILE A 145 1.20 -1.16 34.54
CA ILE A 145 2.45 -1.90 34.32
C ILE A 145 2.51 -3.14 35.23
N ARG A 146 2.11 -3.01 36.51
CA ARG A 146 2.02 -4.15 37.45
C ARG A 146 0.86 -5.10 37.17
N GLY A 147 -0.13 -4.66 36.41
CA GLY A 147 -1.27 -5.44 35.99
C GLY A 147 -0.97 -6.32 34.79
N LEU A 148 -0.04 -5.90 33.93
CA LEU A 148 0.34 -6.63 32.72
C LEU A 148 0.96 -8.00 33.03
N GLN A 149 0.69 -8.95 32.13
CA GLN A 149 1.43 -10.18 32.07
C GLN A 149 2.86 -9.90 31.57
N SER A 150 3.84 -10.65 32.09
CA SER A 150 5.22 -10.58 31.62
C SER A 150 5.28 -10.83 30.10
N GLY A 151 5.93 -9.91 29.39
CA GLY A 151 6.08 -9.96 27.94
C GLY A 151 6.72 -8.69 27.39
N LEU A 152 7.06 -8.70 26.10
CA LEU A 152 7.82 -7.63 25.43
C LEU A 152 7.17 -6.24 25.58
N PHE A 153 5.83 -6.19 25.57
CA PHE A 153 5.12 -4.94 25.77
C PHE A 153 5.33 -4.36 27.18
N GLY A 154 5.12 -5.16 28.22
CA GLY A 154 5.33 -4.73 29.61
C GLY A 154 6.78 -4.31 29.88
N GLU A 155 7.75 -5.07 29.33
CA GLU A 155 9.17 -4.72 29.42
C GLU A 155 9.47 -3.37 28.76
N SER A 156 8.91 -3.10 27.58
CA SER A 156 9.09 -1.80 26.90
C SER A 156 8.52 -0.61 27.69
N LEU A 157 7.45 -0.84 28.48
CA LEU A 157 6.89 0.17 29.36
C LEU A 157 7.77 0.40 30.59
N ILE A 158 8.46 -0.62 31.09
CA ILE A 158 9.41 -0.48 32.20
C ILE A 158 10.67 0.25 31.73
N GLU A 159 11.21 -0.12 30.56
CA GLU A 159 12.41 0.48 29.98
C GLU A 159 12.22 1.98 29.70
N ARG A 160 11.07 2.35 29.12
CA ARG A 160 10.73 3.74 28.84
C ARG A 160 9.45 4.11 29.54
N ARG A 161 9.51 4.32 30.85
CA ARG A 161 8.31 4.60 31.66
C ARG A 161 7.45 5.73 31.05
N PRO A 162 6.15 5.48 30.77
CA PRO A 162 5.22 6.52 30.33
C PRO A 162 4.89 7.52 31.46
N ASP A 163 4.65 8.77 31.09
CA ASP A 163 4.33 9.83 32.05
C ASP A 163 2.83 9.88 32.44
N CYS A 164 1.96 9.34 31.58
CA CYS A 164 0.50 9.32 31.75
C CYS A 164 -0.15 8.16 31.00
N MET A 165 -1.43 7.90 31.27
CA MET A 165 -2.21 6.85 30.64
C MET A 165 -2.41 7.07 29.14
N ALA A 166 -2.45 8.32 28.65
CA ALA A 166 -2.51 8.59 27.22
C ALA A 166 -1.27 8.02 26.48
N ALA A 167 -0.07 8.19 27.06
CA ALA A 167 1.15 7.63 26.50
C ALA A 167 1.17 6.08 26.56
N VAL A 168 0.55 5.47 27.59
CA VAL A 168 0.33 4.02 27.66
C VAL A 168 -0.59 3.56 26.52
N LYS A 169 -1.74 4.22 26.33
CA LYS A 169 -2.72 3.90 25.28
C LYS A 169 -2.07 3.95 23.87
N ILE A 170 -1.31 5.01 23.57
CA ILE A 170 -0.61 5.16 22.29
C ILE A 170 0.34 3.99 22.02
N ARG A 171 1.14 3.59 23.02
CA ARG A 171 2.08 2.48 22.86
C ARG A 171 1.38 1.14 22.74
N ALA A 172 0.31 0.92 23.50
CA ALA A 172 -0.52 -0.28 23.40
C ALA A 172 -1.09 -0.42 21.99
N MET A 173 -1.62 0.67 21.42
CA MET A 173 -2.15 0.68 20.04
C MET A 173 -1.07 0.35 19.00
N SER A 174 0.12 0.95 19.13
CA SER A 174 1.24 0.66 18.22
C SER A 174 1.66 -0.82 18.30
N HIS A 175 1.67 -1.39 19.51
CA HIS A 175 2.01 -2.80 19.71
C HIS A 175 0.97 -3.72 19.10
N ILE A 176 -0.33 -3.46 19.32
CA ILE A 176 -1.44 -4.23 18.73
C ILE A 176 -1.35 -4.19 17.19
N LYS A 177 -1.12 -3.01 16.59
CA LYS A 177 -0.93 -2.89 15.13
C LYS A 177 0.23 -3.75 14.62
N ALA A 178 1.36 -3.75 15.34
CA ALA A 178 2.54 -4.54 14.96
C ALA A 178 2.30 -6.06 15.05
N GLU A 179 1.56 -6.51 16.07
CA GLU A 179 1.15 -7.92 16.20
C GLU A 179 0.20 -8.34 15.06
N GLU A 180 -0.83 -7.54 14.77
CA GLU A 180 -1.79 -7.79 13.69
C GLU A 180 -1.11 -7.85 12.32
N PHE A 181 -0.15 -6.95 12.06
CA PHE A 181 0.65 -6.97 10.83
C PHE A 181 1.48 -8.25 10.69
N THR A 182 2.09 -8.70 11.80
CA THR A 182 2.92 -9.91 11.81
C THR A 182 2.08 -11.18 11.62
N ILE A 183 0.87 -11.21 12.18
CA ILE A 183 -0.08 -12.31 12.00
C ILE A 183 -0.52 -12.39 10.54
N LYS A 184 -0.93 -11.26 9.95
CA LYS A 184 -1.37 -11.20 8.55
C LYS A 184 -0.28 -11.67 7.58
N LYS A 185 0.97 -11.24 7.78
CA LYS A 185 2.12 -11.70 6.98
C LYS A 185 2.29 -13.22 7.03
N ARG A 186 2.17 -13.83 8.21
CA ARG A 186 2.26 -15.29 8.36
C ARG A 186 1.08 -16.04 7.72
N GLU A 187 -0.09 -15.41 7.63
CA GLU A 187 -1.26 -15.97 6.93
C GLU A 187 -1.17 -15.81 5.42
N ASP A 188 -0.49 -14.77 4.92
CA ASP A 188 -0.15 -14.62 3.51
C ASP A 188 0.91 -15.67 3.10
N GLU A 189 1.97 -15.85 3.88
CA GLU A 189 3.02 -16.87 3.62
C GLU A 189 2.47 -18.31 3.57
N LYS A 190 1.53 -18.65 4.46
CA LYS A 190 0.86 -19.96 4.45
C LYS A 190 -0.06 -20.21 3.26
N ARG A 191 -0.51 -19.16 2.57
CA ARG A 191 -1.34 -19.29 1.35
C ARG A 191 -0.47 -19.54 0.12
N ASP A 192 0.74 -19.02 0.08
CA ASP A 192 1.70 -19.27 -1.01
C ASP A 192 2.34 -20.66 -0.95
N GLU A 193 2.55 -21.23 0.24
CA GLU A 193 3.07 -22.60 0.40
C GLU A 193 2.07 -23.70 -0.03
N GLY A 194 0.77 -23.39 -0.12
CA GLY A 194 -0.27 -24.32 -0.55
C GLY A 194 -0.32 -24.59 -2.06
N VAL A 195 0.42 -23.84 -2.88
CA VAL A 195 0.36 -23.92 -4.35
C VAL A 195 1.40 -24.88 -4.94
N VAL A 196 2.41 -25.32 -4.16
CA VAL A 196 3.55 -26.09 -4.70
C VAL A 196 3.32 -27.62 -4.70
N ASN A 197 2.25 -28.13 -4.07
CA ASN A 197 2.07 -29.59 -3.90
C ASN A 197 1.08 -30.30 -4.83
N ASP A 198 0.43 -29.61 -5.78
CA ASP A 198 -0.51 -30.24 -6.73
C ASP A 198 0.12 -30.63 -8.10
N GLY A 199 1.43 -30.87 -8.14
CA GLY A 199 2.16 -31.12 -9.40
C GLY A 199 2.77 -32.51 -9.61
N LYS A 200 2.69 -33.44 -8.65
CA LYS A 200 3.32 -34.77 -8.79
C LYS A 200 2.40 -35.90 -8.35
N ASN A 201 1.32 -36.09 -9.09
CA ASN A 201 0.64 -37.39 -9.13
C ASN A 201 0.28 -37.74 -10.57
N GLY A 202 1.00 -38.73 -11.10
CA GLY A 202 0.59 -39.58 -12.22
C GLY A 202 0.92 -39.07 -13.63
N VAL A 203 1.91 -39.69 -14.27
CA VAL A 203 1.67 -40.36 -15.57
C VAL A 203 2.52 -41.64 -15.65
N ASP A 204 1.82 -42.72 -16.02
CA ASP A 204 2.19 -44.12 -16.07
C ASP A 204 3.23 -44.55 -17.13
N ALA A 205 3.82 -45.71 -16.82
CA ALA A 205 4.20 -46.86 -17.64
C ALA A 205 4.20 -46.79 -19.19
N ARG A 206 5.32 -47.30 -19.76
CA ARG A 206 5.39 -48.36 -20.82
C ARG A 206 6.87 -48.59 -21.17
N ASP A 207 7.50 -49.69 -20.76
CA ASP A 207 7.47 -51.08 -21.30
C ASP A 207 8.61 -51.34 -22.30
N LEU A 208 9.25 -52.50 -22.11
CA LEU A 208 9.82 -53.45 -23.08
C LEU A 208 10.33 -52.94 -24.43
#